data_AF-A0A0W0XQ79-F1
#
_entry.id   AF-A0A0W0XQ79-F1
#
_cell.length_a   1.000
_cell.length_b   1.000
_cell.length_c   1.000
_cell.angle_alpha   90.00
_cell.angle_beta   90.00
_cell.angle_gamma   90.00
#
_symmetry.space_group_name_H-M   'P 1'
#
loop_
_entity.id
_entity.type
_entity.pdbx_description
1 polymer ?
#
loop_
_entity_poly.entity_id
_entity_poly.type
_entity_poly.pdbx_seq_one_letter_code
_entity_poly.pdbx_strand_id
1 'polypeptide(L)'
;MRSQFEYSGHPIYPAAPRTWRVFIRADDLDAESVRTLHTLTEYRVCPALHMNLGTADLPQRAYIDSGYVSAFEFHDNSALKAANAYLAYKNVHFIFIPEALCDSIYLTGGTRGFEKNGKTTHPRREEGSSWQIPVRNSVIPQIFNTDNMSVALMEGDSRSSCEVLIGGNWKDYAVCFTLPKSLSREIASHEPQDIATLERLLRRSGSLPYLLNPDRSISYAQREAIATQAKQLQTWWKTLGEERKLLCFMHAVLEGNAYREPNPEKEPRFLRDLWAVQLRLNEMMRRTPSASHYFNALQWVITRLHSQLLPFHPCYHPLFNRFVQEFKEAVHQQNEEEMQQRTHYLHTVDKALQAEEQFLKRLRQSHHQQFLPSTALQTRLEQCCSLLSMVTPTSNENELIEKTMYVKSVTEALEKELTLSKHHQITRQLMNLEQFRAGREHSFIFHLVEWYNVWVDKSDGLFKSLSPEALHQQAKTCAKTQTALIKLQQLFDQCNARGAGINQEKSNHLFRQLVARVTNQLEQALNQGTSLDVGRYLDEATHYLLILLAQRLGSQRNAFFNEKMQSNHLQNLDRIPKPQVEETKPAFMESSFSFD
;
A
#
# COMPACT_ATOMS: atom_id res chain seq x y z
N MET A 1 -20.35 23.54 67.85
CA MET A 1 -20.85 24.26 66.68
C MET A 1 -20.52 23.44 65.43
N ARG A 2 -21.54 22.80 64.84
CA ARG A 2 -21.44 22.02 63.59
C ARG A 2 -21.74 22.97 62.44
N SER A 3 -20.82 23.14 61.49
CA SER A 3 -21.12 23.88 60.24
C SER A 3 -21.68 22.92 59.21
N GLN A 4 -22.95 23.15 58.87
CA GLN A 4 -23.64 22.55 57.74
C GLN A 4 -23.00 23.06 56.43
N PHE A 5 -22.48 22.14 55.62
CA PHE A 5 -22.36 22.37 54.19
C PHE A 5 -23.59 21.73 53.54
N GLU A 6 -24.53 22.58 53.13
CA GLU A 6 -25.68 22.19 52.33
C GLU A 6 -25.19 21.70 50.96
N TYR A 7 -25.35 20.39 50.75
CA TYR A 7 -25.15 19.74 49.47
C TYR A 7 -26.35 20.09 48.57
N SER A 8 -26.13 20.92 47.54
CA SER A 8 -27.12 21.17 46.50
C SER A 8 -27.38 19.87 45.73
N GLY A 9 -28.53 19.25 46.01
CA GLY A 9 -28.96 17.95 45.49
C GLY A 9 -29.27 17.93 44.01
N HIS A 10 -28.24 17.91 43.16
CA HIS A 10 -28.35 17.30 41.84
C HIS A 10 -27.97 15.83 41.96
N PRO A 11 -28.83 14.87 41.55
CA PRO A 11 -28.43 13.48 41.52
C PRO A 11 -27.24 13.37 40.56
N ILE A 12 -26.10 12.91 41.08
CA ILE A 12 -24.90 12.52 40.29
C ILE A 12 -25.27 11.40 39.30
N TYR A 13 -26.44 10.78 39.49
CA TYR A 13 -27.01 9.75 38.64
C TYR A 13 -28.08 10.33 37.69
N PRO A 14 -28.04 9.99 36.39
CA PRO A 14 -29.13 10.32 35.45
C PRO A 14 -30.43 9.58 35.79
N ALA A 15 -31.53 10.00 35.17
CA ALA A 15 -32.87 9.47 35.39
C ALA A 15 -33.21 8.13 34.68
N ALA A 16 -32.31 7.57 33.86
CA ALA A 16 -32.55 6.33 33.10
C ALA A 16 -31.66 5.17 33.60
N PRO A 17 -32.14 3.90 33.59
CA PRO A 17 -31.30 2.76 33.92
C PRO A 17 -30.17 2.64 32.90
N ARG A 18 -28.93 2.81 33.36
CA ARG A 18 -27.72 2.65 32.56
C ARG A 18 -27.15 1.25 32.73
N THR A 19 -26.75 0.61 31.64
CA THR A 19 -25.79 -0.51 31.71
C THR A 19 -24.38 0.06 31.78
N TRP A 20 -23.61 -0.46 32.74
CA TRP A 20 -22.24 -0.04 33.00
C TRP A 20 -21.30 -1.16 32.62
N ARG A 21 -20.11 -0.82 32.11
CA ARG A 21 -18.93 -1.67 32.21
C ARG A 21 -18.13 -1.18 33.40
N VAL A 22 -17.74 -2.10 34.29
CA VAL A 22 -17.00 -1.79 35.50
C VAL A 22 -15.60 -2.35 35.38
N PHE A 23 -14.60 -1.50 35.57
CA PHE A 23 -13.20 -1.88 35.52
C PHE A 23 -12.56 -1.66 36.87
N ILE A 24 -11.78 -2.62 37.33
CA ILE A 24 -11.17 -2.64 38.65
C ILE A 24 -9.65 -2.51 38.48
N ARG A 25 -9.05 -1.51 39.10
CA ARG A 25 -7.61 -1.24 39.07
C ARG A 25 -7.08 -1.15 40.50
N ALA A 26 -5.93 -1.75 40.77
CA ALA A 26 -5.25 -1.65 42.05
C ALA A 26 -3.91 -0.93 41.87
N ASP A 27 -3.69 0.15 42.62
CA ASP A 27 -2.39 0.84 42.69
C ASP A 27 -2.26 1.67 43.99
N ASP A 28 -1.24 2.54 44.05
CA ASP A 28 -0.95 3.37 45.22
C ASP A 28 -1.56 4.78 45.16
N LEU A 29 -2.28 5.12 44.09
CA LEU A 29 -2.87 6.45 43.90
C LEU A 29 -4.10 6.62 44.80
N ASP A 30 -4.28 7.82 45.33
CA ASP A 30 -5.50 8.19 46.03
C ASP A 30 -6.55 8.78 45.07
N ALA A 31 -7.74 9.07 45.59
CA ALA A 31 -8.85 9.57 44.78
C ALA A 31 -8.51 10.90 44.07
N GLU A 32 -7.75 11.78 44.72
CA GLU A 32 -7.37 13.08 44.15
C GLU A 32 -6.32 12.92 43.04
N SER A 33 -5.31 12.09 43.25
CA SER A 33 -4.29 11.79 42.26
C SER A 33 -4.89 11.18 40.98
N VAL A 34 -5.91 10.32 41.12
CA VAL A 34 -6.65 9.77 39.98
C VAL A 34 -7.45 10.86 39.23
N ARG A 35 -8.02 11.84 39.95
CA ARG A 35 -8.71 13.00 39.32
C ARG A 35 -7.75 13.88 38.54
N THR A 36 -6.55 14.10 39.07
CA THR A 36 -5.54 14.99 38.45
C THR A 36 -4.71 14.31 37.37
N LEU A 37 -4.91 13.01 37.12
CA LEU A 37 -4.11 12.25 36.17
C LEU A 37 -4.24 12.88 34.78
N HIS A 38 -3.12 13.28 34.17
CA HIS A 38 -3.14 14.04 32.92
C HIS A 38 -3.84 13.30 31.77
N THR A 39 -4.49 14.07 30.91
CA THR A 39 -5.06 13.57 29.65
C THR A 39 -4.00 13.69 28.58
N LEU A 40 -3.47 12.56 28.13
CA LEU A 40 -2.59 12.54 26.96
C LEU A 40 -3.42 12.72 25.69
N THR A 41 -2.86 13.45 24.72
CA THR A 41 -3.46 13.68 23.40
C THR A 41 -3.28 12.50 22.45
N GLU A 42 -2.38 11.56 22.78
CA GLU A 42 -2.05 10.37 21.99
C GLU A 42 -1.49 9.24 22.88
N TYR A 43 -1.44 8.01 22.35
CA TYR A 43 -0.75 6.90 23.00
C TYR A 43 0.75 6.98 22.71
N ARG A 44 1.59 6.74 23.72
CA ARG A 44 3.06 6.83 23.58
C ARG A 44 3.73 5.52 23.20
N VAL A 45 3.05 4.40 23.45
CA VAL A 45 3.55 3.04 23.19
C VAL A 45 2.43 2.20 22.60
N CYS A 46 2.77 1.07 21.97
CA CYS A 46 1.76 0.11 21.52
C CYS A 46 1.26 -0.76 22.69
N PRO A 47 0.08 -1.39 22.58
CA PRO A 47 -0.45 -2.27 23.61
C PRO A 47 0.52 -3.39 24.02
N ALA A 48 1.22 -4.00 23.05
CA ALA A 48 2.20 -5.05 23.33
C ALA A 48 3.31 -4.57 24.26
N LEU A 49 3.84 -3.38 24.04
CA LEU A 49 4.85 -2.81 24.93
C LEU A 49 4.27 -2.48 26.31
N HIS A 50 3.06 -1.94 26.37
CA HIS A 50 2.42 -1.61 27.64
C HIS A 50 2.16 -2.86 28.50
N MET A 51 1.73 -3.97 27.90
CA MET A 51 1.43 -5.21 28.63
C MET A 51 2.68 -5.97 29.12
N ASN A 52 3.83 -5.80 28.46
CA ASN A 52 5.05 -6.59 28.73
C ASN A 52 6.01 -5.92 29.71
N LEU A 53 5.44 -5.32 30.74
CA LEU A 53 6.15 -4.54 31.76
C LEU A 53 7.45 -5.24 32.19
N GLY A 54 8.61 -4.67 31.82
CA GLY A 54 9.90 -4.99 32.43
C GLY A 54 11.03 -5.52 31.55
N THR A 55 10.93 -5.56 30.21
CA THR A 55 11.97 -6.23 29.38
C THR A 55 12.68 -5.39 28.32
N ALA A 56 12.59 -4.07 28.33
CA ALA A 56 13.38 -3.26 27.41
C ALA A 56 13.83 -1.94 28.04
N ASP A 57 14.96 -1.42 27.55
CA ASP A 57 15.62 -0.14 27.86
C ASP A 57 14.76 1.13 27.64
N LEU A 58 13.43 1.02 27.67
CA LEU A 58 12.54 2.18 27.61
C LEU A 58 12.54 2.89 28.98
N PRO A 59 12.70 4.22 29.02
CA PRO A 59 12.68 4.94 30.28
C PRO A 59 11.36 4.67 30.99
N GLN A 60 11.44 4.29 32.28
CA GLN A 60 10.33 3.90 33.16
C GLN A 60 9.10 4.84 33.06
N ARG A 61 9.31 6.11 32.68
CA ARG A 61 8.27 7.12 32.44
C ARG A 61 7.38 6.87 31.22
N ALA A 62 7.87 6.22 30.16
CA ALA A 62 7.09 5.96 28.94
C ALA A 62 5.90 5.01 29.20
N TYR A 63 6.02 4.14 30.20
CA TYR A 63 4.96 3.21 30.61
C TYR A 63 3.90 3.86 31.50
N ILE A 64 4.34 4.74 32.41
CA ILE A 64 3.46 5.50 33.30
C ILE A 64 2.58 6.45 32.48
N ASP A 65 3.14 7.04 31.42
CA ASP A 65 2.46 7.93 30.49
C ASP A 65 2.08 7.25 29.17
N SER A 66 1.76 5.95 29.18
CA SER A 66 1.47 5.21 27.93
C SER A 66 0.22 5.70 27.19
N GLY A 67 -0.71 6.31 27.92
CA GLY A 67 -2.07 6.63 27.46
C GLY A 67 -3.09 5.53 27.75
N TYR A 68 -2.64 4.39 28.29
CA TYR A 68 -3.49 3.28 28.71
C TYR A 68 -3.63 3.22 30.23
N VAL A 69 -4.77 2.72 30.68
CA VAL A 69 -5.00 2.29 32.05
C VAL A 69 -5.25 0.79 32.04
N SER A 70 -4.33 0.01 32.61
CA SER A 70 -4.57 -1.41 32.83
C SER A 70 -5.56 -1.62 33.98
N ALA A 71 -6.55 -2.48 33.75
CA ALA A 71 -7.60 -2.79 34.70
C ALA A 71 -8.20 -4.19 34.42
N PHE A 72 -9.00 -4.69 35.34
CA PHE A 72 -9.75 -5.94 35.21
C PHE A 72 -11.21 -5.64 34.99
N GLU A 73 -11.80 -6.16 33.92
CA GLU A 73 -13.23 -5.99 33.69
C GLU A 73 -14.04 -6.91 34.61
N PHE A 74 -15.00 -6.33 35.33
CA PHE A 74 -15.90 -7.04 36.23
C PHE A 74 -16.99 -7.78 35.43
N HIS A 75 -16.80 -9.08 35.27
CA HIS A 75 -17.83 -10.03 34.83
C HIS A 75 -18.45 -10.81 35.99
N ASP A 76 -17.77 -10.80 37.14
CA ASP A 76 -18.16 -11.34 38.45
C ASP A 76 -17.03 -10.99 39.46
N ASN A 77 -17.03 -11.64 40.63
CA ASN A 77 -15.99 -11.46 41.65
C ASN A 77 -14.55 -11.82 41.20
N SER A 78 -14.34 -12.45 40.03
CA SER A 78 -13.01 -12.82 39.51
C SER A 78 -12.12 -11.59 39.28
N ALA A 79 -12.67 -10.50 38.75
CA ALA A 79 -11.92 -9.27 38.50
C ALA A 79 -11.41 -8.64 39.80
N LEU A 80 -12.25 -8.67 40.84
CA LEU A 80 -11.90 -8.18 42.16
C LEU A 80 -10.88 -9.10 42.84
N LYS A 81 -11.00 -10.43 42.68
CA LYS A 81 -9.98 -11.39 43.11
C LYS A 81 -8.64 -11.14 42.41
N ALA A 82 -8.65 -10.94 41.09
CA ALA A 82 -7.46 -10.64 40.28
C ALA A 82 -6.80 -9.32 40.71
N ALA A 83 -7.56 -8.23 40.84
CA ALA A 83 -7.04 -6.95 41.32
C ALA A 83 -6.48 -7.06 42.74
N ASN A 84 -7.12 -7.83 43.62
CA ASN A 84 -6.67 -7.98 45.00
C ASN A 84 -5.44 -8.89 45.15
N ALA A 85 -5.13 -9.73 44.16
CA ALA A 85 -3.99 -10.65 44.16
C ALA A 85 -2.64 -9.93 44.00
N TYR A 86 -2.62 -8.67 43.53
CA TYR A 86 -1.40 -7.87 43.48
C TYR A 86 -0.78 -7.69 44.87
N LEU A 87 0.52 -7.99 45.00
CA LEU A 87 1.18 -7.98 46.31
C LEU A 87 1.28 -6.56 46.89
N ALA A 88 1.63 -5.57 46.06
CA ALA A 88 1.86 -4.18 46.45
C ALA A 88 0.82 -3.22 45.84
N TYR A 89 -0.11 -2.73 46.65
CA TYR A 89 -1.02 -1.62 46.35
C TYR A 89 -1.65 -1.09 47.65
N LYS A 90 -2.03 0.19 47.67
CA LYS A 90 -2.77 0.82 48.79
C LYS A 90 -4.27 0.88 48.53
N ASN A 91 -4.66 1.16 47.30
CA ASN A 91 -6.05 1.46 46.92
C ASN A 91 -6.52 0.59 45.76
N VAL A 92 -7.84 0.43 45.69
CA VAL A 92 -8.55 -0.19 44.57
C VAL A 92 -9.57 0.80 44.05
N HIS A 93 -9.54 1.00 42.73
CA HIS A 93 -10.39 1.91 41.98
C HIS A 93 -11.40 1.11 41.17
N PHE A 94 -12.68 1.42 41.34
CA PHE A 94 -13.77 0.88 40.55
C PHE A 94 -14.22 1.97 39.57
N ILE A 95 -14.02 1.72 38.29
CA ILE A 95 -14.22 2.68 37.21
C ILE A 95 -15.45 2.24 36.41
N PHE A 96 -16.55 2.97 36.58
CA PHE A 96 -17.80 2.73 35.87
C PHE A 96 -17.82 3.59 34.61
N ILE A 97 -17.97 2.96 33.44
CA ILE A 97 -18.09 3.64 32.15
C ILE A 97 -19.39 3.15 31.46
N PRO A 98 -20.23 4.03 30.89
CA PRO A 98 -21.44 3.59 30.22
C PRO A 98 -21.11 2.66 29.05
N GLU A 99 -21.70 1.46 29.05
CA GLU A 99 -21.41 0.43 28.06
C GLU A 99 -21.66 0.92 26.63
N ALA A 100 -22.76 1.66 26.45
CA ALA A 100 -23.17 2.21 25.17
C ALA A 100 -22.10 3.10 24.52
N LEU A 101 -21.18 3.69 25.28
CA LEU A 101 -20.11 4.56 24.77
C LEU A 101 -18.82 3.82 24.44
N CYS A 102 -18.57 2.65 25.03
CA CYS A 102 -17.29 1.94 24.89
C CYS A 102 -17.11 1.40 23.46
N ASP A 103 -15.97 1.70 22.83
CA ASP A 103 -15.51 1.04 21.61
C ASP A 103 -14.59 -0.12 21.97
N SER A 104 -15.01 -1.36 21.71
CA SER A 104 -14.25 -2.56 22.05
C SER A 104 -13.30 -2.95 20.92
N ILE A 105 -12.01 -3.04 21.23
CA ILE A 105 -10.95 -3.39 20.29
C ILE A 105 -10.30 -4.68 20.79
N TYR A 106 -10.39 -5.75 19.99
CA TYR A 106 -9.81 -7.04 20.35
C TYR A 106 -8.38 -7.13 19.82
N LEU A 107 -7.41 -7.16 20.72
CA LEU A 107 -6.00 -7.21 20.37
C LEU A 107 -5.55 -8.64 20.05
N THR A 108 -4.68 -8.79 19.06
CA THR A 108 -4.03 -10.07 18.70
C THR A 108 -2.52 -9.92 18.63
N GLY A 109 -1.80 -11.04 18.58
CA GLY A 109 -0.34 -11.11 18.61
C GLY A 109 0.20 -10.87 20.01
N GLY A 110 1.26 -10.08 20.14
CA GLY A 110 1.82 -9.69 21.44
C GLY A 110 3.24 -10.21 21.60
N THR A 111 3.57 -10.78 22.74
CA THR A 111 4.90 -11.34 23.02
C THR A 111 4.81 -12.80 23.42
N ARG A 112 5.79 -13.59 22.98
CA ARG A 112 5.85 -15.01 23.27
C ARG A 112 7.22 -15.46 23.77
N GLY A 113 7.32 -15.65 25.07
CA GLY A 113 8.58 -16.00 25.72
C GLY A 113 9.64 -14.91 25.55
N PHE A 114 10.90 -15.27 25.83
CA PHE A 114 12.00 -14.32 25.81
C PHE A 114 13.18 -14.85 24.97
N GLU A 115 13.93 -13.92 24.40
CA GLU A 115 15.22 -14.16 23.77
C GLU A 115 16.32 -13.38 24.46
N LYS A 116 17.50 -14.00 24.54
CA LYS A 116 18.67 -13.37 25.15
C LYS A 116 19.55 -12.81 24.04
N ASN A 117 19.72 -11.48 24.01
CA ASN A 117 20.67 -10.80 23.15
C ASN A 117 21.78 -10.20 24.03
N GLY A 118 22.94 -10.84 24.06
CA GLY A 118 24.04 -10.48 24.97
C GLY A 118 23.66 -10.67 26.45
N LYS A 119 23.71 -9.58 27.23
CA LYS A 119 23.31 -9.55 28.65
C LYS A 119 21.83 -9.22 28.87
N THR A 120 21.12 -8.81 27.83
CA THR A 120 19.73 -8.35 27.90
C THR A 120 18.76 -9.42 27.41
N THR A 121 17.65 -9.58 28.12
CA THR A 121 16.58 -10.51 27.79
C THR A 121 15.39 -9.70 27.26
N HIS A 122 15.00 -9.94 26.02
CA HIS A 122 13.92 -9.23 25.33
C HIS A 122 12.75 -10.17 25.08
N PRO A 123 11.50 -9.67 25.09
CA PRO A 123 10.36 -10.51 24.78
C PRO A 123 10.33 -10.77 23.28
N ARG A 124 10.11 -12.02 22.85
CA ARG A 124 10.01 -12.30 21.41
C ARG A 124 8.69 -11.75 20.90
N ARG A 125 8.76 -11.05 19.77
CA ARG A 125 7.61 -10.49 19.08
C ARG A 125 6.75 -11.58 18.45
N GLU A 126 5.45 -11.55 18.73
CA GLU A 126 4.44 -12.30 18.01
C GLU A 126 3.66 -11.37 17.08
N GLU A 127 3.49 -11.79 15.82
CA GLU A 127 2.83 -11.02 14.80
C GLU A 127 1.36 -10.75 15.15
N GLY A 128 0.90 -9.51 14.93
CA GLY A 128 -0.48 -9.12 15.21
C GLY A 128 -0.65 -7.62 15.43
N SER A 129 -1.88 -7.22 15.75
CA SER A 129 -2.28 -5.81 15.85
C SER A 129 -1.76 -5.09 17.10
N SER A 130 -1.43 -5.84 18.17
CA SER A 130 -0.95 -5.27 19.44
C SER A 130 0.39 -4.52 19.35
N TRP A 131 1.14 -4.66 18.25
CA TRP A 131 2.38 -3.94 18.00
C TRP A 131 2.19 -2.57 17.32
N GLN A 132 0.97 -2.26 16.89
CA GLN A 132 0.64 -0.98 16.28
C GLN A 132 0.19 -0.01 17.36
N ILE A 133 0.67 1.24 17.32
CA ILE A 133 0.13 2.31 18.16
C ILE A 133 -1.24 2.68 17.58
N PRO A 134 -2.36 2.41 18.28
CA PRO A 134 -3.68 2.70 17.77
C PRO A 134 -3.93 4.21 17.72
N VAL A 135 -4.91 4.63 16.93
CA VAL A 135 -5.36 6.02 16.94
C VAL A 135 -6.18 6.25 18.21
N ARG A 136 -5.75 7.22 19.03
CA ARG A 136 -6.48 7.65 20.21
C ARG A 136 -7.77 8.35 19.81
N ASN A 137 -8.90 7.84 20.27
CA ASN A 137 -10.20 8.47 20.08
C ASN A 137 -10.37 9.64 21.04
N SER A 138 -10.63 10.82 20.51
CA SER A 138 -10.70 12.07 21.29
C SER A 138 -12.03 12.26 22.02
N VAL A 139 -13.07 11.50 21.65
CA VAL A 139 -14.43 11.70 22.16
C VAL A 139 -14.98 10.51 22.91
N ILE A 140 -14.72 9.27 22.46
CA ILE A 140 -15.29 8.07 23.10
C ILE A 140 -14.23 7.24 23.85
N PRO A 141 -14.62 6.48 24.89
CA PRO A 141 -13.77 5.47 25.52
C PRO A 141 -13.38 4.37 24.53
N GLN A 142 -12.12 3.90 24.59
CA GLN A 142 -11.65 2.71 23.85
C GLN A 142 -11.25 1.64 24.86
N ILE A 143 -11.82 0.44 24.73
CA ILE A 143 -11.51 -0.71 25.60
C ILE A 143 -10.78 -1.75 24.77
N PHE A 144 -9.50 -1.95 25.05
CA PHE A 144 -8.68 -2.93 24.37
C PHE A 144 -8.68 -4.25 25.14
N ASN A 145 -9.41 -5.24 24.62
CA ASN A 145 -9.48 -6.58 25.18
C ASN A 145 -8.20 -7.34 24.84
N THR A 146 -7.61 -7.99 25.82
CA THR A 146 -6.29 -8.64 25.67
C THR A 146 -6.35 -10.16 25.72
N ASP A 147 -7.55 -10.75 25.82
CA ASP A 147 -7.77 -12.19 25.99
C ASP A 147 -7.14 -13.02 24.84
N ASN A 148 -7.06 -12.43 23.65
CA ASN A 148 -6.46 -13.04 22.45
C ASN A 148 -4.99 -12.63 22.21
N MET A 149 -4.39 -11.93 23.18
CA MET A 149 -3.02 -11.44 23.09
C MET A 149 -2.08 -12.35 23.89
N SER A 150 -1.01 -12.81 23.25
CA SER A 150 0.10 -13.47 23.91
C SER A 150 0.90 -12.46 24.72
N VAL A 151 1.17 -12.77 25.99
CA VAL A 151 2.01 -11.95 26.86
C VAL A 151 3.05 -12.86 27.50
N ALA A 152 4.32 -12.56 27.25
CA ALA A 152 5.45 -13.21 27.90
C ALA A 152 5.54 -12.77 29.36
N LEU A 153 5.54 -13.73 30.28
CA LEU A 153 5.66 -13.52 31.72
C LEU A 153 6.97 -14.12 32.22
N MET A 154 7.67 -13.42 33.12
CA MET A 154 8.87 -13.98 33.76
C MET A 154 8.50 -15.20 34.62
N GLU A 155 9.51 -16.02 34.93
CA GLU A 155 9.32 -17.16 35.82
C GLU A 155 8.83 -16.70 37.19
N GLY A 156 7.69 -17.25 37.64
CA GLY A 156 7.03 -16.87 38.90
C GLY A 156 5.94 -15.80 38.75
N ASP A 157 5.86 -15.12 37.60
CA ASP A 157 4.80 -14.16 37.32
C ASP A 157 3.56 -14.88 36.76
N SER A 158 2.38 -14.45 37.20
CA SER A 158 1.09 -14.92 36.69
C SER A 158 0.24 -13.73 36.27
N ARG A 159 -0.47 -13.88 35.15
CA ARG A 159 -1.41 -12.88 34.65
C ARG A 159 -2.80 -13.47 34.59
N SER A 160 -3.79 -12.69 35.02
CA SER A 160 -5.20 -13.06 34.82
C SER A 160 -5.60 -12.82 33.36
N SER A 161 -6.40 -13.73 32.79
CA SER A 161 -6.89 -13.63 31.42
C SER A 161 -7.93 -12.52 31.20
N CYS A 162 -8.33 -11.78 32.25
CA CYS A 162 -9.36 -10.74 32.20
C CYS A 162 -8.82 -9.30 32.30
N GLU A 163 -7.51 -9.12 32.17
CA GLU A 163 -6.91 -7.78 32.14
C GLU A 163 -7.20 -7.09 30.80
N VAL A 164 -7.60 -5.83 30.84
CA VAL A 164 -7.93 -5.01 29.68
C VAL A 164 -7.20 -3.67 29.77
N LEU A 165 -7.00 -3.02 28.62
CA LEU A 165 -6.50 -1.65 28.60
C LEU A 165 -7.62 -0.68 28.30
N ILE A 166 -7.80 0.30 29.19
CA ILE A 166 -8.73 1.42 29.00
C ILE A 166 -7.94 2.57 28.37
N GLY A 167 -8.39 3.03 27.22
CA GLY A 167 -7.85 4.18 26.51
C GLY A 167 -8.97 5.10 26.00
N GLY A 168 -8.63 5.94 25.02
CA GLY A 168 -9.58 6.90 24.45
C GLY A 168 -10.00 7.93 25.51
N ASN A 169 -11.14 8.59 25.27
CA ASN A 169 -11.64 9.63 26.16
C ASN A 169 -12.51 9.08 27.30
N TRP A 170 -12.02 8.07 28.03
CA TRP A 170 -12.80 7.39 29.06
C TRP A 170 -13.08 8.25 30.31
N LYS A 171 -12.15 9.15 30.67
CA LYS A 171 -12.22 9.96 31.90
C LYS A 171 -13.43 10.87 31.96
N ASP A 172 -13.89 11.38 30.82
CA ASP A 172 -15.04 12.30 30.72
C ASP A 172 -16.36 11.64 31.13
N TYR A 173 -16.40 10.31 31.13
CA TYR A 173 -17.58 9.48 31.38
C TYR A 173 -17.42 8.57 32.61
N ALA A 174 -16.22 8.57 33.23
CA ALA A 174 -15.91 7.68 34.33
C ALA A 174 -16.55 8.16 35.64
N VAL A 175 -17.33 7.29 36.26
CA VAL A 175 -17.73 7.41 37.67
C VAL A 175 -16.86 6.46 38.48
N CYS A 176 -16.11 6.99 39.44
CA CYS A 176 -15.12 6.23 40.19
C CYS A 176 -15.51 6.07 41.66
N PHE A 177 -15.25 4.89 42.20
CA PHE A 177 -15.11 4.66 43.64
C PHE A 177 -13.66 4.30 43.93
N THR A 178 -13.10 4.87 44.99
CA THR A 178 -11.76 4.51 45.48
C THR A 178 -11.90 3.98 46.89
N LEU A 179 -11.28 2.82 47.14
CA LEU A 179 -11.31 2.14 48.42
C LEU A 179 -9.90 1.74 48.85
N PRO A 180 -9.58 1.84 50.16
CA PRO A 180 -8.41 1.16 50.72
C PRO A 180 -8.47 -0.35 50.49
N LYS A 181 -7.29 -0.97 50.41
CA LYS A 181 -7.12 -2.43 50.25
C LYS A 181 -7.94 -3.27 51.23
N SER A 182 -8.07 -2.85 52.48
CA SER A 182 -8.86 -3.56 53.50
C SER A 182 -10.35 -3.65 53.14
N LEU A 183 -10.96 -2.53 52.76
CA LEU A 183 -12.38 -2.48 52.39
C LEU A 183 -12.64 -3.19 51.05
N SER A 184 -11.71 -3.11 50.10
CA SER A 184 -11.80 -3.88 48.85
C SER A 184 -11.85 -5.40 49.11
N ARG A 185 -11.03 -5.90 50.03
CA ARG A 185 -11.02 -7.32 50.43
C ARG A 185 -12.32 -7.74 51.13
N GLU A 186 -12.89 -6.87 51.95
CA GLU A 186 -14.20 -7.09 52.55
C GLU A 186 -15.30 -7.19 51.49
N ILE A 187 -15.31 -6.30 50.49
CA ILE A 187 -16.26 -6.41 49.38
C ILE A 187 -16.07 -7.72 48.61
N ALA A 188 -14.82 -8.14 48.38
CA ALA A 188 -14.50 -9.38 47.68
C ALA A 188 -15.01 -10.63 48.41
N SER A 189 -15.05 -10.62 49.75
CA SER A 189 -15.58 -11.75 50.53
C SER A 189 -17.09 -11.91 50.46
N HIS A 190 -17.81 -10.89 49.98
CA HIS A 190 -19.26 -10.96 49.74
C HIS A 190 -19.61 -11.57 48.37
N GLU A 191 -18.60 -11.90 47.56
CA GLU A 191 -18.73 -12.55 46.25
C GLU A 191 -19.80 -11.94 45.32
N PRO A 192 -19.73 -10.63 45.02
CA PRO A 192 -20.69 -9.99 44.12
C PRO A 192 -20.68 -10.66 42.74
N GLN A 193 -21.86 -11.07 42.27
CA GLN A 193 -22.05 -11.72 40.98
C GLN A 193 -22.46 -10.74 39.88
N ASP A 194 -22.94 -9.55 40.24
CA ASP A 194 -23.49 -8.57 39.32
C ASP A 194 -23.12 -7.14 39.74
N ILE A 195 -23.20 -6.21 38.77
CA ILE A 195 -22.81 -4.81 38.94
C ILE A 195 -23.68 -4.08 39.97
N ALA A 196 -24.98 -4.39 40.05
CA ALA A 196 -25.89 -3.72 40.99
C ALA A 196 -25.58 -4.13 42.44
N THR A 197 -25.26 -5.41 42.65
CA THR A 197 -24.78 -5.94 43.93
C THR A 197 -23.45 -5.31 44.32
N LEU A 198 -22.50 -5.22 43.39
CA LEU A 198 -21.22 -4.53 43.60
C LEU A 198 -21.42 -3.06 43.99
N GLU A 199 -22.24 -2.31 43.23
CA GLU A 199 -22.50 -0.89 43.49
C GLU A 199 -23.13 -0.68 44.89
N ARG A 200 -24.08 -1.53 45.26
CA ARG A 200 -24.70 -1.49 46.60
C ARG A 200 -23.67 -1.73 47.71
N LEU A 201 -22.73 -2.65 47.53
CA LEU A 201 -21.65 -2.89 48.48
C LEU A 201 -20.69 -1.69 48.57
N LEU A 202 -20.32 -1.11 47.42
CA LEU A 202 -19.46 0.09 47.34
C LEU A 202 -20.08 1.29 48.06
N ARG A 203 -21.40 1.46 48.00
CA ARG A 203 -22.09 2.54 48.72
C ARG A 203 -22.18 2.28 50.22
N ARG A 204 -22.34 1.01 50.63
CA ARG A 204 -22.40 0.60 52.04
C ARG A 204 -21.07 0.75 52.75
N SER A 205 -19.94 0.62 52.05
CA SER A 205 -18.61 0.82 52.62
C SER A 205 -18.30 2.29 52.97
N GLY A 206 -19.22 3.22 52.66
CA GLY A 206 -19.08 4.64 52.96
C GLY A 206 -18.30 5.44 51.91
N SER A 207 -17.80 4.80 50.84
CA SER A 207 -17.17 5.51 49.73
C SER A 207 -18.19 6.22 48.85
N LEU A 208 -17.92 7.49 48.58
CA LEU A 208 -18.75 8.31 47.69
C LEU A 208 -18.22 8.24 46.25
N PRO A 209 -19.10 8.07 45.24
CA PRO A 209 -18.70 8.13 43.85
C PRO A 209 -18.23 9.53 43.46
N TYR A 210 -17.30 9.61 42.51
CA TYR A 210 -16.85 10.87 41.96
C TYR A 210 -16.56 10.81 40.46
N LEU A 211 -16.62 11.96 39.80
CA LEU A 211 -16.26 12.11 38.38
C LEU A 211 -14.78 12.46 38.24
N LEU A 212 -14.13 11.93 37.19
CA LEU A 212 -12.72 12.23 36.91
C LEU A 212 -12.51 13.54 36.17
N ASN A 213 -13.43 13.94 35.29
CA ASN A 213 -13.39 15.26 34.67
C ASN A 213 -14.43 16.19 35.32
N PRO A 214 -14.00 17.15 36.15
CA PRO A 214 -14.90 18.07 36.83
C PRO A 214 -15.31 19.27 35.98
N ASP A 215 -14.91 19.40 34.71
CA ASP A 215 -15.32 20.55 33.88
C ASP A 215 -16.85 20.70 33.91
N ARG A 216 -17.30 21.76 34.59
CA ARG A 216 -18.71 22.04 34.90
C ARG A 216 -19.41 22.79 33.77
N SER A 217 -18.69 23.18 32.72
CA SER A 217 -19.23 23.95 31.60
C SER A 217 -20.25 23.17 30.77
N ILE A 218 -20.14 21.84 30.75
CA ILE A 218 -21.03 20.94 30.02
C ILE A 218 -21.56 19.89 31.00
N SER A 219 -22.87 19.65 31.00
CA SER A 219 -23.46 18.64 31.88
C SER A 219 -23.04 17.23 31.46
N TYR A 220 -23.01 16.28 32.41
CA TYR A 220 -22.71 14.88 32.10
C TYR A 220 -23.59 14.33 30.97
N ALA A 221 -24.91 14.62 31.01
CA ALA A 221 -25.87 14.16 30.02
C ALA A 221 -25.56 14.72 28.62
N GLN A 222 -25.13 15.98 28.52
CA GLN A 222 -24.70 16.58 27.25
C GLN A 222 -23.43 15.91 26.72
N ARG A 223 -22.43 15.61 27.57
CA ARG A 223 -21.22 14.88 27.16
C ARG A 223 -21.55 13.51 26.59
N GLU A 224 -22.42 12.77 27.28
CA GLU A 224 -22.88 11.44 26.86
C GLU A 224 -23.63 11.50 25.51
N ALA A 225 -24.48 12.51 25.30
CA ALA A 225 -25.17 12.70 24.03
C ALA A 225 -24.21 12.95 22.86
N ILE A 226 -23.18 13.79 23.07
CA ILE A 226 -22.13 14.05 22.07
C ILE A 226 -21.35 12.78 21.74
N ALA A 227 -20.94 12.01 22.76
CA ALA A 227 -20.23 10.74 22.56
C ALA A 227 -21.09 9.68 21.86
N THR A 228 -22.38 9.60 22.22
CA THR A 228 -23.33 8.70 21.57
C THR A 228 -23.46 9.03 20.09
N GLN A 229 -23.63 10.31 19.75
CA GLN A 229 -23.67 10.75 18.36
C GLN A 229 -22.35 10.47 17.63
N ALA A 230 -21.20 10.75 18.26
CA ALA A 230 -19.89 10.47 17.68
C ALA A 230 -19.71 8.97 17.39
N LYS A 231 -20.10 8.09 18.30
CA LYS A 231 -20.06 6.64 18.11
C LYS A 231 -20.98 6.20 16.97
N GLN A 232 -22.20 6.72 16.90
CA GLN A 232 -23.12 6.44 15.78
C GLN A 232 -22.52 6.86 14.43
N LEU A 233 -21.92 8.05 14.35
CA LEU A 233 -21.26 8.54 13.14
C LEU A 233 -20.03 7.72 12.78
N GLN A 234 -19.22 7.28 13.75
CA GLN A 234 -18.06 6.42 13.51
C GLN A 234 -18.47 5.04 13.00
N THR A 235 -19.49 4.44 13.62
CA THR A 235 -20.05 3.16 13.17
C THR A 235 -20.64 3.28 11.77
N TRP A 236 -21.44 4.32 11.51
CA TRP A 236 -21.95 4.59 10.18
C TRP A 236 -20.82 4.73 9.16
N TRP A 237 -19.81 5.55 9.44
CA TRP A 237 -18.67 5.74 8.56
C TRP A 237 -18.01 4.41 8.21
N LYS A 238 -17.80 3.54 9.21
CA LYS A 238 -17.23 2.19 9.04
C LYS A 238 -18.07 1.29 8.11
N THR A 239 -19.39 1.49 8.03
CA THR A 239 -20.27 0.72 7.11
C THR A 239 -20.19 1.15 5.65
N LEU A 240 -19.73 2.37 5.37
CA LEU A 240 -19.61 2.87 4.00
C LEU A 240 -18.41 2.24 3.28
N GLY A 241 -18.62 1.80 2.03
CA GLY A 241 -17.55 1.36 1.12
C GLY A 241 -17.05 2.51 0.25
N GLU A 242 -17.16 2.35 -1.07
CA GLU A 242 -16.76 3.37 -2.07
C GLU A 242 -17.57 4.68 -1.97
N GLU A 243 -18.78 4.63 -1.41
CA GLU A 243 -19.63 5.80 -1.16
C GLU A 243 -18.92 6.90 -0.35
N ARG A 244 -17.95 6.53 0.50
CA ARG A 244 -17.10 7.49 1.24
C ARG A 244 -16.44 8.51 0.31
N LYS A 245 -15.95 8.06 -0.84
CA LYS A 245 -15.24 8.90 -1.80
C LYS A 245 -16.17 9.93 -2.39
N LEU A 246 -17.38 9.52 -2.78
CA LEU A 246 -18.39 10.44 -3.29
C LEU A 246 -18.74 11.48 -2.23
N LEU A 247 -19.05 11.09 -0.99
CA LEU A 247 -19.40 12.02 0.08
C LEU A 247 -18.31 13.05 0.37
N CYS A 248 -17.06 12.59 0.49
CA CYS A 248 -15.91 13.47 0.72
C CYS A 248 -15.71 14.43 -0.46
N PHE A 249 -15.91 13.93 -1.67
CA PHE A 249 -15.84 14.73 -2.88
C PHE A 249 -16.95 15.80 -2.92
N MET A 250 -18.21 15.42 -2.67
CA MET A 250 -19.33 16.38 -2.63
C MET A 250 -19.05 17.47 -1.59
N HIS A 251 -18.65 17.07 -0.38
CA HIS A 251 -18.31 18.02 0.68
C HIS A 251 -17.18 18.95 0.28
N ALA A 252 -16.08 18.42 -0.29
CA ALA A 252 -14.95 19.22 -0.75
C ALA A 252 -15.38 20.25 -1.80
N VAL A 253 -16.15 19.84 -2.81
CA VAL A 253 -16.63 20.73 -3.87
C VAL A 253 -17.57 21.80 -3.32
N LEU A 254 -18.55 21.42 -2.49
CA LEU A 254 -19.55 22.33 -1.92
C LEU A 254 -18.91 23.39 -1.02
N GLU A 255 -17.96 22.99 -0.17
CA GLU A 255 -17.28 23.89 0.77
C GLU A 255 -16.06 24.61 0.15
N GLY A 256 -15.70 24.30 -1.11
CA GLY A 256 -14.50 24.84 -1.76
C GLY A 256 -13.19 24.39 -1.12
N ASN A 257 -13.20 23.22 -0.48
CA ASN A 257 -12.06 22.63 0.20
C ASN A 257 -11.37 21.58 -0.68
N ALA A 258 -10.11 21.24 -0.33
CA ALA A 258 -9.44 20.10 -0.95
C ALA A 258 -10.09 18.77 -0.53
N TYR A 259 -10.11 17.80 -1.44
CA TYR A 259 -10.54 16.43 -1.12
C TYR A 259 -9.68 15.86 0.01
N ARG A 260 -10.33 15.35 1.05
CA ARG A 260 -9.70 14.54 2.09
C ARG A 260 -10.75 13.66 2.75
N GLU A 261 -10.33 12.48 3.22
CA GLU A 261 -11.16 11.65 4.09
C GLU A 261 -10.92 12.00 5.56
N PRO A 262 -11.96 11.96 6.41
CA PRO A 262 -11.83 12.20 7.85
C PRO A 262 -11.06 11.07 8.55
N ASN A 263 -10.33 11.41 9.60
CA ASN A 263 -9.97 10.43 10.63
C ASN A 263 -11.16 10.26 11.59
N PRO A 264 -11.89 9.12 11.58
CA PRO A 264 -13.16 9.01 12.30
C PRO A 264 -12.98 9.11 13.82
N GLU A 265 -11.85 8.68 14.37
CA GLU A 265 -11.54 8.74 15.81
C GLU A 265 -11.20 10.16 16.31
N LYS A 266 -10.82 11.07 15.40
CA LYS A 266 -10.39 12.44 15.74
C LYS A 266 -11.34 13.53 15.24
N GLU A 267 -12.14 13.24 14.21
CA GLU A 267 -12.90 14.28 13.49
C GLU A 267 -14.42 14.02 13.45
N PRO A 268 -15.09 13.85 14.61
CA PRO A 268 -16.53 13.58 14.63
C PRO A 268 -17.38 14.74 14.09
N ARG A 269 -16.86 15.97 14.13
CA ARG A 269 -17.51 17.13 13.49
C ARG A 269 -17.53 16.98 11.98
N PHE A 270 -16.40 16.59 11.38
CA PHE A 270 -16.33 16.37 9.94
C PHE A 270 -17.23 15.19 9.53
N LEU A 271 -17.27 14.11 10.30
CA LEU A 271 -18.23 13.02 10.07
C LEU A 271 -19.70 13.49 10.09
N ARG A 272 -20.05 14.42 10.99
CA ARG A 272 -21.40 14.99 11.04
C ARG A 272 -21.72 15.81 9.78
N ASP A 273 -20.75 16.57 9.29
CA ASP A 273 -20.92 17.36 8.07
C ASP A 273 -21.09 16.44 6.84
N LEU A 274 -20.33 15.34 6.77
CA LEU A 274 -20.51 14.28 5.76
C LEU A 274 -21.86 13.56 5.89
N TRP A 275 -22.35 13.33 7.11
CA TRP A 275 -23.68 12.77 7.33
C TRP A 275 -24.77 13.69 6.79
N ALA A 276 -24.64 15.01 6.97
CA ALA A 276 -25.57 15.97 6.39
C ALA A 276 -25.55 15.94 4.84
N VAL A 277 -24.36 15.75 4.24
CA VAL A 277 -24.23 15.53 2.79
C VAL A 277 -24.93 14.22 2.37
N GLN A 278 -24.73 13.12 3.09
CA GLN A 278 -25.40 11.84 2.81
C GLN A 278 -26.93 11.99 2.86
N LEU A 279 -27.47 12.68 3.86
CA LEU A 279 -28.91 12.90 3.96
C LEU A 279 -29.45 13.68 2.76
N ARG A 280 -28.72 14.70 2.30
CA ARG A 280 -29.07 15.45 1.08
C ARG A 280 -28.99 14.56 -0.18
N LEU A 281 -27.94 13.75 -0.30
CA LEU A 281 -27.77 12.82 -1.41
C LEU A 281 -28.90 11.77 -1.45
N ASN A 282 -29.24 11.18 -0.31
CA ASN A 282 -30.34 10.22 -0.19
C ASN A 282 -31.69 10.85 -0.60
N GLU A 283 -31.98 12.06 -0.13
CA GLU A 283 -33.21 12.75 -0.48
C GLU A 283 -33.26 13.09 -1.98
N MET A 284 -32.11 13.46 -2.57
CA MET A 284 -32.00 13.70 -3.99
C MET A 284 -32.17 12.42 -4.81
N MET A 285 -31.53 11.31 -4.42
CA MET A 285 -31.70 10.00 -5.06
C MET A 285 -33.14 9.49 -4.97
N ARG A 286 -33.86 9.81 -3.90
CA ARG A 286 -35.28 9.47 -3.76
C ARG A 286 -36.16 10.18 -4.80
N ARG A 287 -35.82 11.42 -5.16
CA ARG A 287 -36.55 12.23 -6.15
C ARG A 287 -36.07 12.01 -7.58
N THR A 288 -34.78 11.74 -7.72
CA THR A 288 -34.05 11.67 -8.98
C THR A 288 -33.10 10.47 -8.89
N PRO A 289 -33.59 9.23 -9.13
CA PRO A 289 -32.80 8.01 -8.99
C PRO A 289 -31.48 8.01 -9.77
N SER A 290 -31.41 8.70 -10.90
CA SER A 290 -30.19 8.79 -11.71
C SER A 290 -29.10 9.70 -11.12
N ALA A 291 -29.40 10.47 -10.08
CA ALA A 291 -28.46 11.40 -9.45
C ALA A 291 -27.16 10.71 -9.02
N SER A 292 -27.23 9.51 -8.44
CA SER A 292 -26.03 8.78 -8.01
C SER A 292 -25.08 8.50 -9.17
N HIS A 293 -25.60 8.02 -10.30
CA HIS A 293 -24.78 7.77 -11.50
C HIS A 293 -24.20 9.05 -12.07
N TYR A 294 -24.99 10.13 -12.10
CA TYR A 294 -24.54 11.44 -12.54
C TYR A 294 -23.38 11.99 -11.69
N PHE A 295 -23.54 12.05 -10.37
CA PHE A 295 -22.50 12.58 -9.49
C PHE A 295 -21.24 11.72 -9.46
N ASN A 296 -21.39 10.40 -9.58
CA ASN A 296 -20.24 9.51 -9.75
C ASN A 296 -19.50 9.82 -11.05
N ALA A 297 -20.19 9.93 -12.19
CA ALA A 297 -19.57 10.27 -13.47
C ALA A 297 -18.85 11.63 -13.41
N LEU A 298 -19.47 12.63 -12.77
CA LEU A 298 -18.91 13.96 -12.61
C LEU A 298 -17.68 13.96 -11.70
N GLN A 299 -17.71 13.18 -10.61
CA GLN A 299 -16.56 12.95 -9.74
C GLN A 299 -15.37 12.37 -10.52
N TRP A 300 -15.59 11.37 -11.38
CA TRP A 300 -14.53 10.77 -12.19
C TRP A 300 -13.87 11.78 -13.12
N VAL A 301 -14.68 12.56 -13.83
CA VAL A 301 -14.21 13.62 -14.75
C VAL A 301 -13.37 14.66 -13.99
N ILE A 302 -13.90 15.20 -12.89
CA ILE A 302 -13.22 16.23 -12.09
C ILE A 302 -11.92 15.69 -11.50
N THR A 303 -11.94 14.45 -10.99
CA THR A 303 -10.75 13.80 -10.40
C THR A 303 -9.67 13.58 -11.45
N ARG A 304 -10.02 13.14 -12.66
CA ARG A 304 -9.06 12.96 -13.76
C ARG A 304 -8.46 14.30 -14.20
N LEU A 305 -9.28 15.32 -14.37
CA LEU A 305 -8.80 16.66 -14.71
C LEU A 305 -7.81 17.15 -13.66
N HIS A 306 -8.17 17.07 -12.38
CA HIS A 306 -7.34 17.57 -11.29
C HIS A 306 -6.02 16.80 -11.11
N SER A 307 -6.09 15.47 -11.07
CA SER A 307 -4.94 14.63 -10.70
C SER A 307 -4.07 14.21 -11.88
N GLN A 308 -4.65 14.03 -13.07
CA GLN A 308 -3.95 13.48 -14.23
C GLN A 308 -3.64 14.52 -15.28
N LEU A 309 -4.49 15.51 -15.55
CA LEU A 309 -4.32 16.39 -16.72
C LEU A 309 -3.79 17.79 -16.38
N LEU A 310 -4.30 18.42 -15.31
CA LEU A 310 -3.79 19.73 -14.84
C LEU A 310 -2.28 19.76 -14.61
N PRO A 311 -1.64 18.72 -14.04
CA PRO A 311 -0.18 18.70 -13.88
C PRO A 311 0.61 18.70 -15.20
N PHE A 312 0.00 18.34 -16.32
CA PHE A 312 0.63 18.40 -17.63
C PHE A 312 0.45 19.76 -18.29
N HIS A 313 -0.74 20.35 -18.20
CA HIS A 313 -1.00 21.63 -18.85
C HIS A 313 -2.13 22.44 -18.17
N PRO A 314 -1.93 23.75 -17.92
CA PRO A 314 -2.93 24.60 -17.27
C PRO A 314 -4.17 24.88 -18.13
N CYS A 315 -4.19 24.52 -19.42
CA CYS A 315 -5.35 24.72 -20.30
C CYS A 315 -6.60 23.94 -19.85
N TYR A 316 -6.45 22.94 -18.98
CA TYR A 316 -7.58 22.19 -18.41
C TYR A 316 -8.28 22.92 -17.25
N HIS A 317 -7.73 24.02 -16.73
CA HIS A 317 -8.34 24.77 -15.61
C HIS A 317 -9.77 25.26 -15.88
N PRO A 318 -10.08 25.88 -17.05
CA PRO A 318 -11.45 26.30 -17.36
C PRO A 318 -12.43 25.14 -17.36
N LEU A 319 -12.03 23.98 -17.89
CA LEU A 319 -12.88 22.79 -17.94
C LEU A 319 -13.09 22.19 -16.55
N PHE A 320 -12.04 22.12 -15.74
CA PHE A 320 -12.13 21.72 -14.33
C PHE A 320 -13.12 22.62 -13.56
N ASN A 321 -12.96 23.94 -13.69
CA ASN A 321 -13.83 24.91 -13.03
C ASN A 321 -15.29 24.78 -13.49
N ARG A 322 -15.52 24.55 -14.79
CA ARG A 322 -16.85 24.30 -15.34
C ARG A 322 -17.52 23.11 -14.66
N PHE A 323 -16.87 21.94 -14.64
CA PHE A 323 -17.49 20.75 -14.05
C PHE A 323 -17.67 20.86 -12.53
N VAL A 324 -16.76 21.55 -11.84
CA VAL A 324 -16.95 21.90 -10.41
C VAL A 324 -18.18 22.78 -10.21
N GLN A 325 -18.40 23.75 -11.09
CA GLN A 325 -19.56 24.63 -11.03
C GLN A 325 -20.84 23.84 -11.39
N GLU A 326 -20.81 23.03 -12.45
CA GLU A 326 -21.91 22.13 -12.83
C GLU A 326 -22.30 21.19 -11.69
N PHE A 327 -21.32 20.68 -10.95
CA PHE A 327 -21.57 19.87 -9.76
C PHE A 327 -22.38 20.64 -8.71
N LYS A 328 -22.01 21.90 -8.44
CA LYS A 328 -22.70 22.75 -7.47
C LYS A 328 -24.13 23.06 -7.91
N GLU A 329 -24.34 23.32 -9.19
CA GLU A 329 -25.67 23.59 -9.75
C GLU A 329 -26.56 22.35 -9.73
N ALA A 330 -26.02 21.18 -10.08
CA ALA A 330 -26.76 19.92 -10.13
C ALA A 330 -27.26 19.47 -8.75
N VAL A 331 -26.62 19.88 -7.66
CA VAL A 331 -27.14 19.63 -6.30
C VAL A 331 -28.49 20.34 -6.06
N HIS A 332 -28.78 21.41 -6.80
CA HIS A 332 -30.02 22.18 -6.70
C HIS A 332 -31.05 21.86 -7.78
N GLN A 333 -30.65 21.27 -8.90
CA GLN A 333 -31.53 20.93 -10.02
C GLN A 333 -31.95 19.45 -9.93
N GLN A 334 -33.25 19.15 -9.97
CA GLN A 334 -33.80 17.80 -9.72
C GLN A 334 -34.58 17.26 -10.92
N ASN A 335 -33.99 17.32 -12.12
CA ASN A 335 -34.60 16.82 -13.35
C ASN A 335 -33.98 15.47 -13.77
N GLU A 336 -34.77 14.40 -13.72
CA GLU A 336 -34.32 13.02 -14.00
C GLU A 336 -33.86 12.83 -15.45
N GLU A 337 -34.65 13.31 -16.42
CA GLU A 337 -34.32 13.14 -17.85
C GLU A 337 -33.03 13.89 -18.20
N GLU A 338 -32.87 15.10 -17.66
CA GLU A 338 -31.67 15.90 -17.83
C GLU A 338 -30.44 15.24 -17.21
N MET A 339 -30.56 14.69 -15.99
CA MET A 339 -29.45 13.99 -15.33
C MET A 339 -29.03 12.73 -16.09
N GLN A 340 -29.98 11.96 -16.65
CA GLN A 340 -29.65 10.79 -17.46
C GLN A 340 -28.89 11.17 -18.73
N GLN A 341 -29.38 12.17 -19.46
CA GLN A 341 -28.72 12.67 -20.68
C GLN A 341 -27.32 13.21 -20.38
N ARG A 342 -27.18 14.03 -19.32
CA ARG A 342 -25.88 14.56 -18.91
C ARG A 342 -24.93 13.47 -18.41
N THR A 343 -25.45 12.42 -17.76
CA THR A 343 -24.63 11.26 -17.36
C THR A 343 -23.99 10.62 -18.58
N HIS A 344 -24.74 10.40 -19.66
CA HIS A 344 -24.21 9.85 -20.90
C HIS A 344 -23.10 10.73 -21.47
N TYR A 345 -23.35 12.03 -21.57
CA TYR A 345 -22.37 13.01 -22.03
C TYR A 345 -21.08 12.98 -21.19
N LEU A 346 -21.20 12.92 -19.85
CA LEU A 346 -20.03 12.84 -18.95
C LEU A 346 -19.20 11.57 -19.18
N HIS A 347 -19.82 10.44 -19.52
CA HIS A 347 -19.08 9.23 -19.86
C HIS A 347 -18.31 9.40 -21.18
N THR A 348 -18.89 10.10 -22.16
CA THR A 348 -18.19 10.44 -23.41
C THR A 348 -17.03 11.40 -23.14
N VAL A 349 -17.21 12.40 -22.27
CA VAL A 349 -16.13 13.29 -21.82
C VAL A 349 -15.02 12.51 -21.13
N ASP A 350 -15.32 11.61 -20.19
CA ASP A 350 -14.29 10.83 -19.50
C ASP A 350 -13.48 9.97 -20.50
N LYS A 351 -14.13 9.34 -21.48
CA LYS A 351 -13.43 8.61 -22.55
C LYS A 351 -12.49 9.49 -23.37
N ALA A 352 -12.90 10.72 -23.68
CA ALA A 352 -12.05 11.68 -24.39
C ALA A 352 -10.83 12.06 -23.55
N LEU A 353 -11.04 12.41 -22.28
CA LEU A 353 -9.97 12.76 -21.34
C LEU A 353 -9.01 11.59 -21.09
N GLN A 354 -9.50 10.34 -21.07
CA GLN A 354 -8.66 9.14 -21.00
C GLN A 354 -7.73 9.00 -22.21
N ALA A 355 -8.26 9.25 -23.42
CA ALA A 355 -7.45 9.21 -24.64
C ALA A 355 -6.37 10.30 -24.62
N GLU A 356 -6.71 11.52 -24.19
CA GLU A 356 -5.74 12.61 -24.04
C GLU A 356 -4.67 12.30 -22.98
N GLU A 357 -5.05 11.75 -21.84
CA GLU A 357 -4.11 11.33 -20.80
C GLU A 357 -3.10 10.30 -21.33
N GLN A 358 -3.59 9.29 -22.06
CA GLN A 358 -2.73 8.27 -22.69
C GLN A 358 -1.79 8.89 -23.71
N PHE A 359 -2.31 9.78 -24.57
CA PHE A 359 -1.52 10.52 -25.54
C PHE A 359 -0.38 11.31 -24.88
N LEU A 360 -0.69 12.12 -23.87
CA LEU A 360 0.27 12.93 -23.13
C LEU A 360 1.34 12.07 -22.43
N LYS A 361 0.94 10.94 -21.85
CA LYS A 361 1.88 9.96 -21.26
C LYS A 361 2.85 9.42 -22.31
N ARG A 362 2.37 9.06 -23.52
CA ARG A 362 3.23 8.59 -24.61
C ARG A 362 4.13 9.68 -25.19
N LEU A 363 3.61 10.90 -25.33
CA LEU A 363 4.38 12.05 -25.77
C LEU A 363 5.52 12.38 -24.79
N ARG A 364 5.24 12.37 -23.47
CA ARG A 364 6.30 12.55 -22.47
C ARG A 364 7.37 11.44 -22.57
N GLN A 365 6.95 10.19 -22.79
CA GLN A 365 7.87 9.07 -22.99
C GLN A 365 8.75 9.25 -24.23
N SER A 366 8.21 9.75 -25.34
CA SER A 366 8.99 10.01 -26.55
C SER A 366 10.04 11.10 -26.34
N HIS A 367 9.66 12.19 -25.68
CA HIS A 367 10.60 13.26 -25.33
C HIS A 367 11.73 12.78 -24.41
N HIS A 368 11.41 11.96 -23.39
CA HIS A 368 12.43 11.39 -22.50
C HIS A 368 13.41 10.47 -23.23
N GLN A 369 12.98 9.84 -24.32
CA GLN A 369 13.79 8.94 -25.14
C GLN A 369 14.49 9.67 -26.31
N GLN A 370 14.36 10.99 -26.41
CA GLN A 370 14.88 11.80 -27.52
C GLN A 370 14.46 11.23 -28.90
N PHE A 371 13.26 10.67 -28.97
CA PHE A 371 12.73 10.09 -30.19
C PHE A 371 12.41 11.20 -31.20
N LEU A 372 12.88 11.05 -32.44
CA LEU A 372 12.55 11.92 -33.57
C LEU A 372 11.49 11.21 -34.43
N PRO A 373 10.21 11.60 -34.34
CA PRO A 373 9.14 11.01 -35.14
C PRO A 373 9.32 11.30 -36.63
N SER A 374 8.68 10.47 -37.47
CA SER A 374 8.59 10.76 -38.90
C SER A 374 7.93 12.13 -39.13
N THR A 375 8.26 12.83 -40.23
CA THR A 375 7.63 14.13 -40.56
C THR A 375 6.10 14.04 -40.63
N ALA A 376 5.56 12.93 -41.13
CA ALA A 376 4.13 12.69 -41.17
C ALA A 376 3.52 12.53 -39.75
N LEU A 377 4.21 11.83 -38.85
CA LEU A 377 3.78 11.72 -37.45
C LEU A 377 3.98 13.04 -36.70
N GLN A 378 5.06 13.77 -36.95
CA GLN A 378 5.34 15.09 -36.37
C GLN A 378 4.19 16.07 -36.66
N THR A 379 3.73 16.16 -37.91
CA THR A 379 2.58 17.00 -38.28
C THR A 379 1.31 16.58 -37.53
N ARG A 380 1.06 15.27 -37.37
CA ARG A 380 -0.09 14.75 -36.62
C ARG A 380 0.04 15.01 -35.11
N LEU A 381 1.25 14.97 -34.57
CA LEU A 381 1.54 15.28 -33.17
C LEU A 381 1.34 16.78 -32.89
N GLU A 382 1.83 17.65 -33.78
CA GLU A 382 1.63 19.10 -33.70
C GLU A 382 0.15 19.45 -33.81
N GLN A 383 -0.59 18.78 -34.72
CA GLN A 383 -2.04 18.84 -34.77
C GLN A 383 -2.64 18.42 -33.43
N CYS A 384 -2.40 17.21 -32.93
CA CYS A 384 -2.91 16.77 -31.61
C CYS A 384 -2.55 17.72 -30.46
N CYS A 385 -1.35 18.29 -30.43
CA CYS A 385 -0.95 19.25 -29.41
C CYS A 385 -1.67 20.59 -29.55
N SER A 386 -1.92 21.07 -30.77
CA SER A 386 -2.78 22.24 -31.01
C SER A 386 -4.24 21.98 -30.62
N LEU A 387 -4.66 20.70 -30.65
CA LEU A 387 -5.97 20.25 -30.18
C LEU A 387 -6.02 20.04 -28.65
N LEU A 388 -4.92 20.21 -27.90
CA LEU A 388 -4.90 20.20 -26.41
C LEU A 388 -5.58 21.45 -25.84
N SER A 389 -6.89 21.50 -26.02
CA SER A 389 -7.85 22.49 -25.52
C SER A 389 -9.27 22.15 -25.97
N MET A 390 -9.47 21.01 -26.63
CA MET A 390 -10.66 20.74 -27.45
C MET A 390 -11.86 20.15 -26.71
N VAL A 391 -11.70 19.64 -25.49
CA VAL A 391 -12.83 19.46 -24.59
C VAL A 391 -13.17 20.85 -24.05
N THR A 392 -13.94 21.59 -24.84
CA THR A 392 -14.41 22.92 -24.47
C THR A 392 -15.70 22.82 -23.68
N PRO A 393 -16.07 23.87 -22.93
CA PRO A 393 -17.38 23.97 -22.31
C PRO A 393 -18.57 23.75 -23.25
N THR A 394 -18.37 23.86 -24.56
CA THR A 394 -19.43 23.88 -25.59
C THR A 394 -19.39 22.68 -26.54
N SER A 395 -18.49 21.72 -26.34
CA SER A 395 -18.31 20.60 -27.27
C SER A 395 -19.51 19.65 -27.26
N ASN A 396 -20.02 19.32 -28.46
CA ASN A 396 -21.09 18.34 -28.63
C ASN A 396 -20.53 16.90 -28.59
N GLU A 397 -21.42 15.92 -28.40
CA GLU A 397 -21.03 14.52 -28.22
C GLU A 397 -20.34 13.91 -29.45
N ASN A 398 -20.85 14.15 -30.65
CA ASN A 398 -20.26 13.62 -31.89
C ASN A 398 -18.84 14.16 -32.12
N GLU A 399 -18.65 15.45 -31.87
CA GLU A 399 -17.34 16.11 -31.94
C GLU A 399 -16.36 15.48 -30.94
N LEU A 400 -16.79 15.17 -29.72
CA LEU A 400 -15.96 14.47 -28.73
C LEU A 400 -15.58 13.05 -29.18
N ILE A 401 -16.51 12.32 -29.78
CA ILE A 401 -16.27 10.95 -30.27
C ILE A 401 -15.24 10.97 -31.41
N GLU A 402 -15.43 11.82 -32.42
CA GLU A 402 -14.52 11.95 -33.56
C GLU A 402 -13.10 12.32 -33.10
N LYS A 403 -13.00 13.27 -32.18
CA LYS A 403 -11.71 13.68 -31.60
C LYS A 403 -11.05 12.56 -30.81
N THR A 404 -11.83 11.84 -29.99
CA THR A 404 -11.33 10.70 -29.23
C THR A 404 -10.74 9.64 -30.15
N MET A 405 -11.41 9.33 -31.26
CA MET A 405 -10.91 8.41 -32.27
C MET A 405 -9.63 8.91 -32.93
N TYR A 406 -9.56 10.20 -33.28
CA TYR A 406 -8.37 10.81 -33.84
C TYR A 406 -7.17 10.75 -32.88
N VAL A 407 -7.33 11.17 -31.62
CA VAL A 407 -6.27 11.13 -30.59
C VAL A 407 -5.78 9.71 -30.35
N LYS A 408 -6.69 8.72 -30.28
CA LYS A 408 -6.30 7.30 -30.17
C LYS A 408 -5.47 6.86 -31.36
N SER A 409 -5.90 7.17 -32.59
CA SER A 409 -5.16 6.80 -33.80
C SER A 409 -3.74 7.39 -33.86
N VAL A 410 -3.56 8.62 -33.35
CA VAL A 410 -2.24 9.27 -33.27
C VAL A 410 -1.39 8.65 -32.16
N THR A 411 -2.01 8.33 -31.01
CA THR A 411 -1.34 7.66 -29.89
C THR A 411 -0.81 6.28 -30.30
N GLU A 412 -1.62 5.50 -31.02
CA GLU A 412 -1.23 4.19 -31.56
C GLU A 412 -0.10 4.30 -32.58
N ALA A 413 -0.17 5.29 -33.49
CA ALA A 413 0.90 5.56 -34.44
C ALA A 413 2.21 5.94 -33.74
N LEU A 414 2.15 6.79 -32.72
CA LEU A 414 3.29 7.17 -31.89
C LEU A 414 3.89 5.97 -31.16
N GLU A 415 3.06 5.11 -30.56
CA GLU A 415 3.51 3.90 -29.87
C GLU A 415 4.20 2.91 -30.82
N LYS A 416 3.66 2.76 -32.04
CA LYS A 416 4.27 1.93 -33.09
C LYS A 416 5.65 2.45 -33.50
N GLU A 417 5.77 3.74 -33.80
CA GLU A 417 7.06 4.32 -34.19
C GLU A 417 8.08 4.35 -33.03
N LEU A 418 7.64 4.64 -31.80
CA LEU A 418 8.51 4.54 -30.61
C LEU A 418 9.08 3.14 -30.43
N THR A 419 8.26 2.12 -30.65
CA THR A 419 8.68 0.72 -30.54
C THR A 419 9.68 0.36 -31.65
N LEU A 420 9.43 0.81 -32.88
CA LEU A 420 10.35 0.66 -34.00
C LEU A 420 11.68 1.40 -33.76
N SER A 421 11.65 2.61 -33.21
CA SER A 421 12.86 3.38 -32.90
C SER A 421 13.67 2.76 -31.77
N LYS A 422 13.02 2.29 -30.70
CA LYS A 422 13.71 1.54 -29.65
C LYS A 422 14.37 0.29 -30.21
N HIS A 423 13.67 -0.43 -31.08
CA HIS A 423 14.24 -1.58 -31.77
C HIS A 423 15.49 -1.15 -32.57
N HIS A 424 15.39 -0.15 -33.43
CA HIS A 424 16.51 0.39 -34.22
C HIS A 424 17.69 0.89 -33.36
N GLN A 425 17.43 1.51 -32.20
CA GLN A 425 18.47 1.95 -31.27
C GLN A 425 19.19 0.78 -30.61
N ILE A 426 18.46 -0.28 -30.24
CA ILE A 426 19.00 -1.50 -29.61
C ILE A 426 19.74 -2.38 -30.64
N THR A 427 19.33 -2.34 -31.90
CA THR A 427 20.02 -3.01 -33.01
C THR A 427 21.22 -2.22 -33.56
N ARG A 428 21.56 -1.03 -33.04
CA ARG A 428 22.82 -0.37 -33.42
C ARG A 428 24.04 -1.21 -32.98
N GLN A 429 25.02 -1.31 -33.87
CA GLN A 429 26.18 -2.19 -33.77
C GLN A 429 26.96 -2.05 -32.45
N LEU A 430 27.14 -3.17 -31.74
CA LEU A 430 27.90 -3.27 -30.49
C LEU A 430 29.38 -2.91 -30.64
N MET A 431 29.93 -3.08 -31.85
CA MET A 431 31.34 -2.78 -32.19
C MET A 431 31.69 -1.29 -32.11
N ASN A 432 30.69 -0.41 -32.01
CA ASN A 432 30.92 1.02 -31.83
C ASN A 432 31.15 1.44 -30.37
N LEU A 433 30.96 0.53 -29.40
CA LEU A 433 31.26 0.82 -27.99
C LEU A 433 32.78 0.68 -27.75
N GLU A 434 33.38 1.68 -27.10
CA GLU A 434 34.85 1.74 -26.85
C GLU A 434 35.41 0.47 -26.17
N GLN A 435 34.61 -0.15 -25.29
CA GLN A 435 34.95 -1.39 -24.60
C GLN A 435 35.20 -2.61 -25.52
N PHE A 436 34.68 -2.59 -26.74
CA PHE A 436 34.93 -3.64 -27.75
C PHE A 436 35.91 -3.20 -28.85
N ARG A 437 36.18 -1.90 -28.99
CA ARG A 437 37.17 -1.35 -29.94
C ARG A 437 38.62 -1.62 -29.52
N ALA A 438 38.89 -1.71 -28.21
CA ALA A 438 40.24 -1.92 -27.68
C ALA A 438 40.64 -3.41 -27.55
N GLY A 439 39.74 -4.35 -27.89
CA GLY A 439 39.92 -5.78 -27.66
C GLY A 439 40.45 -6.54 -28.88
N ARG A 440 41.64 -7.12 -28.74
CA ARG A 440 42.35 -8.03 -29.67
C ARG A 440 41.38 -8.86 -30.54
N GLU A 441 41.56 -8.79 -31.86
CA GLU A 441 40.79 -9.46 -32.95
C GLU A 441 40.71 -11.01 -32.86
N HIS A 442 41.14 -11.60 -31.74
CA HIS A 442 41.32 -13.04 -31.52
C HIS A 442 40.59 -13.54 -30.25
N SER A 443 39.72 -12.73 -29.63
CA SER A 443 38.90 -13.15 -28.49
C SER A 443 37.58 -13.77 -28.97
N PHE A 444 37.12 -14.84 -28.33
CA PHE A 444 35.79 -15.41 -28.64
C PHE A 444 34.65 -14.41 -28.38
N ILE A 445 34.84 -13.45 -27.47
CA ILE A 445 33.85 -12.39 -27.19
C ILE A 445 33.75 -11.44 -28.39
N PHE A 446 34.87 -11.19 -29.07
CA PHE A 446 34.88 -10.40 -30.31
C PHE A 446 34.04 -11.09 -31.38
N HIS A 447 34.21 -12.41 -31.59
CA HIS A 447 33.41 -13.16 -32.54
C HIS A 447 31.91 -13.20 -32.18
N LEU A 448 31.56 -13.33 -30.89
CA LEU A 448 30.15 -13.27 -30.45
C LEU A 448 29.52 -11.90 -30.74
N VAL A 449 30.28 -10.82 -30.56
CA VAL A 449 29.85 -9.46 -30.87
C VAL A 449 29.74 -9.25 -32.39
N GLU A 450 30.70 -9.75 -33.17
CA GLU A 450 30.67 -9.71 -34.63
C GLU A 450 29.43 -10.42 -35.18
N TRP A 451 29.15 -11.61 -34.67
CA TRP A 451 27.96 -12.38 -35.02
C TRP A 451 26.65 -11.78 -34.56
N TYR A 452 26.61 -11.15 -33.39
CA TYR A 452 25.47 -10.33 -32.99
C TYR A 452 25.18 -9.28 -34.06
N ASN A 453 26.21 -8.57 -34.54
CA ASN A 453 26.02 -7.54 -35.57
C ASN A 453 25.63 -8.15 -36.91
N VAL A 454 26.27 -9.23 -37.36
CA VAL A 454 25.92 -9.93 -38.60
C VAL A 454 24.47 -10.41 -38.58
N TRP A 455 24.04 -10.97 -37.46
CA TRP A 455 22.66 -11.40 -37.28
C TRP A 455 21.70 -10.22 -37.34
N VAL A 456 21.97 -9.15 -36.59
CA VAL A 456 21.15 -7.95 -36.59
C VAL A 456 21.05 -7.33 -38.00
N ASP A 457 22.18 -7.22 -38.70
CA ASP A 457 22.26 -6.65 -40.05
C ASP A 457 21.47 -7.51 -41.07
N LYS A 458 21.64 -8.83 -41.03
CA LYS A 458 20.92 -9.75 -41.92
C LYS A 458 19.43 -9.90 -41.55
N SER A 459 19.04 -9.57 -40.31
CA SER A 459 17.66 -9.65 -39.83
C SER A 459 16.88 -8.34 -39.98
N ASP A 460 17.50 -7.22 -40.39
CA ASP A 460 16.84 -5.92 -40.56
C ASP A 460 15.63 -5.98 -41.51
N GLY A 461 15.75 -6.73 -42.63
CA GLY A 461 14.64 -6.97 -43.56
C GLY A 461 13.50 -7.81 -42.95
N LEU A 462 13.85 -8.79 -42.12
CA LEU A 462 12.91 -9.64 -41.40
C LEU A 462 12.16 -8.84 -40.33
N PHE A 463 12.86 -7.99 -39.58
CA PHE A 463 12.27 -7.16 -38.52
C PHE A 463 11.22 -6.19 -39.06
N LYS A 464 11.42 -5.65 -40.27
CA LYS A 464 10.44 -4.77 -40.93
C LYS A 464 9.11 -5.45 -41.25
N SER A 465 9.08 -6.78 -41.33
CA SER A 465 7.89 -7.59 -41.64
C SER A 465 7.15 -8.13 -40.40
N LEU A 466 7.70 -7.93 -39.20
CA LEU A 466 7.15 -8.46 -37.96
C LEU A 466 6.00 -7.62 -37.40
N SER A 467 5.12 -8.27 -36.63
CA SER A 467 4.11 -7.56 -35.83
C SER A 467 4.77 -6.70 -34.75
N PRO A 468 4.11 -5.63 -34.25
CA PRO A 468 4.64 -4.79 -33.17
C PRO A 468 5.01 -5.57 -31.90
N GLU A 469 4.23 -6.60 -31.56
CA GLU A 469 4.46 -7.48 -30.41
C GLU A 469 5.72 -8.34 -30.60
N ALA A 470 5.89 -8.91 -31.79
CA ALA A 470 7.09 -9.67 -32.14
C ALA A 470 8.33 -8.78 -32.15
N LEU A 471 8.23 -7.56 -32.69
CA LEU A 471 9.29 -6.53 -32.65
C LEU A 471 9.67 -6.14 -31.22
N HIS A 472 8.68 -5.97 -30.35
CA HIS A 472 8.93 -5.62 -28.94
C HIS A 472 9.67 -6.76 -28.23
N GLN A 473 9.22 -7.99 -28.39
CA GLN A 473 9.87 -9.16 -27.80
C GLN A 473 11.30 -9.31 -28.36
N GLN A 474 11.48 -8.99 -29.63
CA GLN A 474 12.78 -9.02 -30.27
C GLN A 474 13.73 -7.96 -29.75
N ALA A 475 13.27 -6.71 -29.61
CA ALA A 475 14.04 -5.63 -28.99
C ALA A 475 14.46 -5.97 -27.55
N LYS A 476 13.59 -6.64 -26.79
CA LYS A 476 13.90 -7.12 -25.44
C LYS A 476 15.01 -8.18 -25.45
N THR A 477 14.97 -9.12 -26.40
CA THR A 477 16.03 -10.12 -26.59
C THR A 477 17.35 -9.45 -26.96
N CYS A 478 17.35 -8.57 -27.96
CA CYS A 478 18.56 -7.84 -28.38
C CYS A 478 19.18 -7.05 -27.21
N ALA A 479 18.37 -6.34 -26.41
CA ALA A 479 18.86 -5.59 -25.24
C ALA A 479 19.47 -6.50 -24.16
N LYS A 480 18.88 -7.68 -23.94
CA LYS A 480 19.43 -8.69 -23.01
C LYS A 480 20.76 -9.24 -23.50
N THR A 481 20.83 -9.65 -24.77
CA THR A 481 22.07 -10.14 -25.39
C THR A 481 23.15 -9.08 -25.32
N GLN A 482 22.83 -7.83 -25.65
CA GLN A 482 23.73 -6.69 -25.60
C GLN A 482 24.31 -6.51 -24.18
N THR A 483 23.43 -6.48 -23.17
CA THR A 483 23.83 -6.36 -21.77
C THR A 483 24.70 -7.53 -21.32
N ALA A 484 24.39 -8.75 -21.76
CA ALA A 484 25.14 -9.96 -21.42
C ALA A 484 26.53 -9.94 -22.05
N LEU A 485 26.67 -9.53 -23.31
CA LEU A 485 27.95 -9.39 -24.01
C LEU A 485 28.86 -8.34 -23.33
N ILE A 486 28.29 -7.21 -22.91
CA ILE A 486 29.00 -6.17 -22.16
C ILE A 486 29.54 -6.72 -20.83
N LYS A 487 28.68 -7.39 -20.06
CA LYS A 487 29.10 -8.00 -18.77
C LYS A 487 30.14 -9.10 -18.97
N LEU A 488 30.01 -9.88 -20.04
CA LEU A 488 30.96 -10.94 -20.38
C LEU A 488 32.35 -10.37 -20.67
N GLN A 489 32.43 -9.28 -21.43
CA GLN A 489 33.67 -8.54 -21.68
C GLN A 489 34.28 -7.98 -20.38
N GLN A 490 33.47 -7.32 -19.55
CA GLN A 490 33.93 -6.77 -18.26
C GLN A 490 34.52 -7.85 -17.34
N LEU A 491 33.85 -9.00 -17.23
CA LEU A 491 34.35 -10.11 -16.42
C LEU A 491 35.61 -10.74 -17.02
N PHE A 492 35.71 -10.81 -18.35
CA PHE A 492 36.90 -11.30 -19.05
C PHE A 492 38.11 -10.40 -18.80
N ASP A 493 37.91 -9.08 -18.86
CA ASP A 493 38.96 -8.10 -18.55
C ASP A 493 39.40 -8.20 -17.08
N GLN A 494 38.46 -8.40 -16.15
CA GLN A 494 38.78 -8.67 -14.74
C GLN A 494 39.58 -9.96 -14.54
N CYS A 495 39.26 -11.04 -15.26
CA CYS A 495 40.03 -12.29 -15.24
C CYS A 495 41.47 -12.07 -15.71
N ASN A 496 41.65 -11.34 -16.81
CA ASN A 496 42.97 -11.03 -17.37
C ASN A 496 43.79 -10.12 -16.44
N ALA A 497 43.18 -9.11 -15.84
CA ALA A 497 43.84 -8.18 -14.93
C ALA A 497 44.32 -8.84 -13.61
N ARG A 498 43.60 -9.87 -13.12
CA ARG A 498 43.95 -10.59 -11.88
C ARG A 498 45.07 -11.62 -12.04
N GLY A 499 45.71 -11.72 -13.21
CA GLY A 499 46.73 -12.75 -13.47
C GLY A 499 46.18 -14.18 -13.46
N ALA A 500 44.86 -14.36 -13.39
CA ALA A 500 44.16 -15.62 -13.59
C ALA A 500 44.09 -15.95 -15.08
N GLY A 501 45.24 -15.84 -15.76
CA GLY A 501 45.34 -16.02 -17.20
C GLY A 501 44.70 -17.34 -17.61
N ILE A 502 44.04 -17.34 -18.76
CA ILE A 502 43.49 -18.51 -19.46
C ILE A 502 44.63 -19.41 -19.98
N ASN A 503 45.70 -19.58 -19.17
CA ASN A 503 46.95 -20.31 -19.46
C ASN A 503 47.30 -21.39 -18.40
N GLN A 504 46.46 -21.66 -17.40
CA GLN A 504 46.58 -22.90 -16.58
C GLN A 504 45.99 -24.12 -17.33
N GLU A 505 46.87 -24.99 -17.83
CA GLU A 505 46.62 -25.96 -18.91
C GLU A 505 45.40 -26.89 -18.76
N LYS A 506 45.10 -27.43 -17.57
CA LYS A 506 44.02 -28.44 -17.42
C LYS A 506 42.60 -27.85 -17.34
N SER A 507 42.41 -26.75 -16.62
CA SER A 507 41.10 -26.05 -16.54
C SER A 507 40.75 -25.31 -17.84
N ASN A 508 41.73 -25.05 -18.71
CA ASN A 508 41.52 -24.36 -19.98
C ASN A 508 40.94 -25.25 -21.08
N HIS A 509 41.15 -26.56 -21.05
CA HIS A 509 40.76 -27.41 -22.17
C HIS A 509 39.23 -27.48 -22.32
N LEU A 510 38.50 -27.71 -21.22
CA LEU A 510 37.03 -27.73 -21.21
C LEU A 510 36.43 -26.37 -21.59
N PHE A 511 36.96 -25.29 -21.04
CA PHE A 511 36.51 -23.94 -21.39
C PHE A 511 36.78 -23.61 -22.86
N ARG A 512 37.96 -23.93 -23.40
CA ARG A 512 38.30 -23.73 -24.82
C ARG A 512 37.47 -24.59 -25.75
N GLN A 513 37.21 -25.86 -25.40
CA GLN A 513 36.31 -26.74 -26.15
C GLN A 513 34.88 -26.20 -26.17
N LEU A 514 34.41 -25.69 -25.03
CA LEU A 514 33.07 -25.15 -24.90
C LEU A 514 32.90 -23.86 -25.69
N VAL A 515 33.87 -22.95 -25.57
CA VAL A 515 33.94 -21.74 -26.38
C VAL A 515 33.96 -22.12 -27.86
N ALA A 516 34.88 -22.99 -28.30
CA ALA A 516 34.95 -23.43 -29.70
C ALA A 516 33.65 -24.09 -30.19
N ARG A 517 32.97 -24.88 -29.34
CA ARG A 517 31.69 -25.52 -29.68
C ARG A 517 30.57 -24.49 -29.86
N VAL A 518 30.41 -23.57 -28.91
CA VAL A 518 29.42 -22.48 -28.99
C VAL A 518 29.70 -21.60 -30.21
N THR A 519 30.99 -21.30 -30.42
CA THR A 519 31.48 -20.52 -31.55
C THR A 519 31.11 -21.19 -32.88
N ASN A 520 31.50 -22.44 -33.11
CA ASN A 520 31.19 -23.14 -34.35
C ASN A 520 29.67 -23.34 -34.58
N GLN A 521 28.88 -23.55 -33.51
CA GLN A 521 27.43 -23.72 -33.63
C GLN A 521 26.72 -22.43 -34.02
N LEU A 522 27.12 -21.29 -33.44
CA LEU A 522 26.60 -19.98 -33.81
C LEU A 522 26.96 -19.62 -35.26
N GLU A 523 28.20 -19.87 -35.66
CA GLU A 523 28.66 -19.65 -37.04
C GLU A 523 27.84 -20.46 -38.05
N GLN A 524 27.62 -21.75 -37.77
CA GLN A 524 26.78 -22.61 -38.61
C GLN A 524 25.34 -22.11 -38.71
N ALA A 525 24.74 -21.71 -37.58
CA ALA A 525 23.39 -21.17 -37.55
C ALA A 525 23.28 -19.87 -38.39
N LEU A 526 24.28 -18.98 -38.32
CA LEU A 526 24.31 -17.71 -39.06
C LEU A 526 24.53 -17.89 -40.56
N ASN A 527 25.17 -18.98 -40.96
CA ASN A 527 25.42 -19.33 -42.35
C ASN A 527 24.22 -20.05 -43.01
N GLN A 528 23.34 -20.65 -42.21
CA GLN A 528 22.17 -21.41 -42.70
C GLN A 528 20.91 -20.54 -42.93
N GLY A 529 20.85 -19.33 -42.37
CA GLY A 529 19.77 -18.36 -42.61
C GLY A 529 19.53 -17.43 -41.41
N THR A 530 18.85 -16.31 -41.63
CA THR A 530 18.44 -15.43 -40.52
C THR A 530 17.08 -15.83 -39.98
N SER A 531 17.04 -16.22 -38.70
CA SER A 531 15.80 -16.43 -37.96
C SER A 531 15.84 -15.71 -36.61
N LEU A 532 14.66 -15.51 -36.01
CA LEU A 532 14.54 -14.96 -34.66
C LEU A 532 15.14 -15.90 -33.61
N ASP A 533 15.19 -17.20 -33.90
CA ASP A 533 15.73 -18.22 -33.00
C ASP A 533 17.25 -18.14 -32.89
N VAL A 534 17.96 -17.65 -33.92
CA VAL A 534 19.40 -17.36 -33.84
C VAL A 534 19.71 -16.31 -32.76
N GLY A 535 18.85 -15.28 -32.63
CA GLY A 535 19.00 -14.25 -31.60
C GLY A 535 18.78 -14.76 -30.18
N ARG A 536 17.76 -15.60 -29.99
CA ARG A 536 17.49 -16.28 -28.70
C ARG A 536 18.65 -17.21 -28.33
N TYR A 537 19.12 -17.98 -29.30
CA TYR A 537 20.25 -18.88 -29.13
C TYR A 537 21.53 -18.12 -28.73
N LEU A 538 21.79 -16.97 -29.36
CA LEU A 538 22.91 -16.09 -29.01
C LEU A 538 22.77 -15.49 -27.59
N ASP A 539 21.57 -15.08 -27.18
CA ASP A 539 21.30 -14.60 -25.81
C ASP A 539 21.62 -15.67 -24.75
N GLU A 540 21.08 -16.88 -24.96
CA GLU A 540 21.23 -17.99 -24.02
C GLU A 540 22.69 -18.48 -23.96
N ALA A 541 23.36 -18.60 -25.11
CA ALA A 541 24.77 -18.95 -25.19
C ALA A 541 25.66 -17.92 -24.47
N THR A 542 25.37 -16.62 -24.63
CA THR A 542 26.12 -15.54 -23.98
C THR A 542 25.93 -15.55 -22.47
N HIS A 543 24.68 -15.67 -21.99
CA HIS A 543 24.38 -15.77 -20.56
C HIS A 543 25.05 -16.98 -19.92
N TYR A 544 25.09 -18.09 -20.65
CA TYR A 544 25.73 -19.30 -20.19
C TYR A 544 27.26 -19.13 -20.05
N LEU A 545 27.92 -18.51 -21.04
CA LEU A 545 29.35 -18.17 -20.98
C LEU A 545 29.66 -17.21 -19.83
N LEU A 546 28.76 -16.26 -19.55
CA LEU A 546 28.84 -15.33 -18.42
C LEU A 546 28.88 -16.08 -17.07
N ILE A 547 27.98 -17.05 -16.88
CA ILE A 547 27.91 -17.86 -15.64
C ILE A 547 29.21 -18.63 -15.44
N LEU A 548 29.72 -19.28 -16.50
CA LEU A 548 30.96 -20.05 -16.43
C LEU A 548 32.16 -19.16 -16.05
N LEU A 549 32.23 -17.95 -16.61
CA LEU A 549 33.33 -17.04 -16.36
C LEU A 549 33.24 -16.40 -14.96
N ALA A 550 32.03 -16.10 -14.48
CA ALA A 550 31.79 -15.61 -13.11
C ALA A 550 32.13 -16.67 -12.04
N GLN A 551 31.79 -17.94 -12.26
CA GLN A 551 32.14 -19.04 -11.35
C GLN A 551 33.66 -19.22 -11.19
N ARG A 552 34.43 -18.95 -12.25
CA ARG A 552 35.90 -18.98 -12.23
C ARG A 552 36.49 -17.88 -11.35
N LEU A 553 35.87 -16.70 -11.30
CA LEU A 553 36.27 -15.60 -10.41
C LEU A 553 35.88 -15.86 -8.94
N GLY A 554 34.82 -16.63 -8.70
CA GLY A 554 34.24 -16.87 -7.38
C GLY A 554 34.77 -18.08 -6.60
N SER A 555 35.55 -18.99 -7.20
CA SER A 555 35.89 -20.28 -6.55
C SER A 555 37.37 -20.67 -6.59
N GLN A 556 38.21 -20.06 -5.74
CA GLN A 556 39.56 -20.59 -5.47
C GLN A 556 39.58 -21.79 -4.50
N ARG A 557 38.45 -22.26 -3.97
CA ARG A 557 38.43 -23.27 -2.89
C ARG A 557 37.91 -24.68 -3.22
N ASN A 558 37.38 -24.97 -4.42
CA ASN A 558 36.88 -26.33 -4.74
C ASN A 558 37.02 -26.69 -6.23
N ALA A 559 38.21 -27.11 -6.65
CA ALA A 559 38.49 -27.50 -8.04
C ALA A 559 37.68 -28.74 -8.50
N PHE A 560 37.33 -29.66 -7.60
CA PHE A 560 36.66 -30.93 -7.92
C PHE A 560 35.15 -30.80 -8.16
N PHE A 561 34.50 -29.79 -7.57
CA PHE A 561 33.07 -29.51 -7.81
C PHE A 561 32.82 -28.80 -9.15
N ASN A 562 33.85 -28.22 -9.76
CA ASN A 562 33.74 -27.46 -11.00
C ASN A 562 33.56 -28.36 -12.24
N GLU A 563 34.19 -29.53 -12.33
CA GLU A 563 34.07 -30.39 -13.53
C GLU A 563 32.67 -31.00 -13.70
N LYS A 564 32.06 -31.51 -12.62
CA LYS A 564 30.70 -32.09 -12.67
C LYS A 564 29.64 -31.02 -12.98
N MET A 565 29.79 -29.82 -12.41
CA MET A 565 28.96 -28.66 -12.73
C MET A 565 29.15 -28.24 -14.20
N GLN A 566 30.39 -28.11 -14.68
CA GLN A 566 30.69 -27.77 -16.09
C GLN A 566 30.12 -28.82 -17.06
N SER A 567 30.17 -30.11 -16.71
CA SER A 567 29.56 -31.19 -17.51
C SER A 567 28.02 -31.13 -17.51
N ASN A 568 27.38 -30.82 -16.37
CA ASN A 568 25.92 -30.62 -16.31
C ASN A 568 25.50 -29.40 -17.11
N HIS A 569 26.29 -28.33 -17.05
CA HIS A 569 26.08 -27.13 -17.81
C HIS A 569 26.24 -27.43 -19.33
N LEU A 570 27.23 -28.25 -19.75
CA LEU A 570 27.38 -28.74 -21.13
C LEU A 570 26.14 -29.50 -21.63
N GLN A 571 25.56 -30.35 -20.79
CA GLN A 571 24.31 -31.06 -21.11
C GLN A 571 23.11 -30.10 -21.22
N ASN A 572 23.12 -28.99 -20.50
CA ASN A 572 22.06 -27.97 -20.59
C ASN A 572 22.22 -27.09 -21.86
N LEU A 573 23.44 -26.85 -22.34
CA LEU A 573 23.68 -26.24 -23.67
C LEU A 573 23.06 -27.07 -24.80
N ASP A 574 23.15 -28.40 -24.70
CA ASP A 574 22.52 -29.32 -25.67
C ASP A 574 20.99 -29.37 -25.59
N ARG A 575 20.40 -28.80 -24.52
CA ARG A 575 18.95 -28.63 -24.36
C ARG A 575 18.45 -27.29 -24.86
N ILE A 576 19.33 -26.34 -25.17
CA ILE A 576 18.93 -25.08 -25.79
C ILE A 576 18.31 -25.43 -27.16
N PRO A 577 17.06 -25.04 -27.43
CA PRO A 577 16.43 -25.26 -28.72
C PRO A 577 17.31 -24.67 -29.82
N LYS A 578 17.87 -25.54 -30.67
CA LYS A 578 18.64 -25.10 -31.83
C LYS A 578 17.66 -24.54 -32.86
N PRO A 579 18.07 -23.52 -33.64
CA PRO A 579 17.26 -23.05 -34.76
C PRO A 579 16.93 -24.27 -35.63
N GLN A 580 15.63 -24.51 -35.88
CA GLN A 580 15.23 -25.60 -36.75
C GLN A 580 15.75 -25.31 -38.16
N VAL A 581 16.44 -26.29 -38.73
CA VAL A 581 16.87 -26.24 -40.13
C VAL A 581 15.59 -26.32 -40.96
N GLU A 582 15.13 -25.21 -41.51
CA GLU A 582 14.21 -25.29 -42.64
C GLU A 582 15.03 -25.87 -43.80
N GLU A 583 14.87 -27.18 -44.03
CA GLU A 583 15.23 -27.75 -45.32
C GLU A 583 14.43 -26.98 -46.37
N THR A 584 15.07 -26.02 -47.02
CA THR A 584 14.56 -25.44 -48.26
C THR A 584 14.41 -26.58 -49.25
N LYS A 585 13.21 -27.15 -49.34
CA LYS A 585 12.82 -27.98 -50.49
C LYS A 585 13.07 -27.12 -51.73
N PRO A 586 13.86 -27.58 -52.71
CA PRO A 586 13.98 -26.86 -53.97
C PRO A 586 12.57 -26.72 -54.55
N ALA A 587 12.17 -25.49 -54.81
CA ALA A 587 10.94 -25.20 -55.52
C ALA A 587 11.04 -25.85 -56.90
N PHE A 588 10.33 -26.97 -57.09
CA PHE A 588 10.02 -27.45 -58.44
C PHE A 588 9.17 -26.37 -59.11
N MET A 589 9.77 -25.68 -60.09
CA MET A 589 9.03 -24.96 -61.12
C MET A 589 8.26 -26.00 -61.95
N GLU A 590 6.98 -26.20 -61.63
CA GLU A 590 6.00 -26.59 -62.65
C GLU A 590 5.31 -25.32 -63.13
N SER A 591 5.91 -24.68 -64.13
CA SER A 591 5.19 -23.79 -65.04
C SER A 591 4.93 -24.57 -66.33
N SER A 592 3.79 -25.25 -66.39
CA SER A 592 3.20 -25.69 -67.65
C SER A 592 2.57 -24.48 -68.35
N PHE A 593 3.30 -23.92 -69.30
CA PHE A 593 2.71 -23.25 -70.46
C PHE A 593 2.99 -24.14 -71.68
N SER A 594 1.95 -24.81 -72.19
CA SER A 594 1.89 -25.25 -73.57
C SER A 594 0.88 -24.38 -74.29
N PHE A 595 1.32 -23.71 -75.34
CA PHE A 595 0.44 -23.15 -76.37
C PHE A 595 -0.09 -24.31 -77.22
N ASP A 596 -1.41 -24.49 -77.19
CA ASP A 596 -2.29 -24.53 -78.36
C ASP A 596 -3.72 -24.19 -77.91
#